data_AF-A0A2P6SG32-F1
#
_entry.id   AF-A0A2P6SG32-F1
#
_cell.length_a   1.000
_cell.length_b   1.000
_cell.length_c   1.000
_cell.angle_alpha   90.00
_cell.angle_beta   90.00
_cell.angle_gamma   90.00
#
_symmetry.space_group_name_H-M   'P 1'
#
loop_
_entity.id
_entity.type
_entity.pdbx_description
1 polymer ?
#
loop_
_entity_poly.entity_id
_entity_poly.type
_entity_poly.pdbx_seq_one_letter_code
_entity_poly.pdbx_strand_id
1 'polypeptide(L)'
;MSRGKDGTVLLIDVGPSMHKALPEIEKLCSMLVEKKLIYSKSDEVGVVLFGTEGTENELTREVGGYDHITVLQNIKVVDEHLIRAVEQLPRGTHNGDFLDAVIVGMDMLIKKYGETNKGKKRLCLFTNAHFPTKAPQDGTKEDQVITIARHMNTQGMRLESIVIRGGLTGEAKKSIMDENDHLLDIFSKRTCAKLVHVETPTSLLGALKTRKVSPVTIFRGDLELSPKMKIKVWVYKKTSEDKFPTLKKYSDKAAPTDKFATHEVKVDFEYKSAEDLSKVVPPEQRIKGYRYGPQVIPISSAEWDAVKFKPEKSVKLLGFSDAQNIMRHYYMKDVNVFIPEPGNTRAILAVSALARAMKDKNKVAIVRCVWRQGQASVIVGP
;
A
#
# COMPACT_ATOMS: atom_id res chain seq x y z
N MET A 1 -7.88 17.45 3.94
CA MET A 1 -6.77 16.86 3.16
C MET A 1 -6.67 15.38 3.49
N SER A 2 -6.62 14.50 2.48
CA SER A 2 -6.74 13.06 2.71
C SER A 2 -5.52 12.52 3.46
N ARG A 3 -5.78 11.82 4.57
CA ARG A 3 -4.81 11.16 5.47
C ARG A 3 -3.99 10.03 4.82
N GLY A 4 -3.97 9.95 3.49
CA GLY A 4 -3.45 8.83 2.72
C GLY A 4 -2.72 9.19 1.42
N LYS A 5 -2.42 10.47 1.14
CA LYS A 5 -1.54 10.84 0.02
C LYS A 5 -0.13 10.33 0.27
N ASP A 6 0.44 9.66 -0.73
CA ASP A 6 1.79 9.11 -0.70
C ASP A 6 2.64 9.74 -1.81
N GLY A 7 3.68 10.47 -1.41
CA GLY A 7 4.67 11.08 -2.28
C GLY A 7 5.86 10.14 -2.43
N THR A 8 6.13 9.68 -3.66
CA THR A 8 7.23 8.77 -3.97
C THR A 8 8.19 9.41 -4.95
N VAL A 9 9.49 9.40 -4.68
CA VAL A 9 10.53 9.77 -5.64
C VAL A 9 11.29 8.51 -6.04
N LEU A 10 11.31 8.20 -7.33
CA LEU A 10 12.09 7.11 -7.91
C LEU A 10 13.48 7.64 -8.23
N LEU A 11 14.52 7.05 -7.65
CA LEU A 11 15.92 7.36 -7.93
C LEU A 11 16.49 6.20 -8.76
N ILE A 12 16.78 6.43 -10.03
CA ILE A 12 17.14 5.37 -10.97
C ILE A 12 18.53 5.61 -11.53
N ASP A 13 19.43 4.65 -11.28
CA ASP A 13 20.76 4.62 -11.87
C ASP A 13 20.65 4.23 -13.34
N VAL A 14 20.99 5.16 -14.24
CA VAL A 14 20.98 4.97 -15.68
C VAL A 14 22.40 4.87 -16.26
N GLY A 15 23.42 4.75 -15.41
CA GLY A 15 24.81 4.64 -15.84
C GLY A 15 25.07 3.36 -16.65
N PRO A 16 26.20 3.28 -17.39
CA PRO A 16 26.51 2.15 -18.28
C PRO A 16 26.40 0.78 -17.63
N SER A 17 26.82 0.67 -16.37
CA SER A 17 26.77 -0.57 -15.59
C SER A 17 25.34 -1.09 -15.32
N MET A 18 24.32 -0.24 -15.44
CA MET A 18 22.91 -0.55 -15.17
C MET A 18 22.10 -0.81 -16.44
N HIS A 19 22.65 -0.56 -17.64
CA HIS A 19 21.91 -0.63 -18.91
C HIS A 19 21.21 -1.97 -19.16
N LYS A 20 21.81 -3.08 -18.70
CA LYS A 20 21.24 -4.42 -18.83
C LYS A 20 20.05 -4.68 -17.91
N ALA A 21 19.91 -3.94 -16.81
CA ALA A 21 18.81 -4.06 -15.85
C ALA A 21 17.70 -3.02 -16.07
N LEU A 22 17.98 -1.98 -16.87
CA LEU A 22 17.00 -0.91 -17.12
C LEU A 22 15.68 -1.39 -17.74
N PRO A 23 15.64 -2.35 -18.69
CA PRO A 23 14.36 -2.85 -19.22
C PRO A 23 13.41 -3.40 -18.15
N GLU A 24 13.93 -4.11 -17.15
CA GLU A 24 13.13 -4.63 -16.05
C GLU A 24 12.78 -3.56 -15.01
N ILE A 25 13.65 -2.57 -14.83
CA ILE A 25 13.35 -1.38 -14.00
C ILE A 25 12.24 -0.56 -14.64
N GLU A 26 12.30 -0.29 -15.95
CA GLU A 26 11.24 0.37 -16.74
C GLU A 26 9.91 -0.34 -16.51
N LYS A 27 9.86 -1.65 -16.70
CA LYS A 27 8.65 -2.46 -16.48
C LYS A 27 8.12 -2.38 -15.04
N LEU A 28 9.01 -2.40 -14.05
CA LEU A 28 8.64 -2.29 -12.64
C LEU A 28 8.10 -0.90 -12.29
N CYS A 29 8.76 0.14 -12.78
CA CYS A 29 8.35 1.54 -12.61
C CYS A 29 7.01 1.78 -13.29
N SER A 30 6.81 1.35 -14.54
CA SER A 30 5.52 1.45 -15.24
C SER A 30 4.42 0.74 -14.45
N MET A 31 4.64 -0.49 -13.99
CA MET A 31 3.66 -1.22 -13.18
C MET A 31 3.33 -0.51 -11.85
N LEU A 32 4.30 0.14 -11.21
CA LEU A 32 4.08 0.93 -9.99
C LEU A 32 3.22 2.17 -10.29
N VAL A 33 3.56 2.90 -11.36
CA VAL A 33 2.87 4.12 -11.78
C VAL A 33 1.44 3.80 -12.22
N GLU A 34 1.24 2.78 -13.06
CA GLU A 34 -0.08 2.28 -13.47
C GLU A 34 -0.96 1.89 -12.28
N LYS A 35 -0.42 1.13 -11.32
CA LYS A 35 -1.18 0.76 -10.12
C LYS A 35 -1.54 1.98 -9.27
N LYS A 36 -0.66 3.00 -9.18
CA LYS A 36 -1.00 4.27 -8.52
C LYS A 36 -2.10 5.01 -9.29
N LEU A 37 -2.04 5.05 -10.62
CA LEU A 37 -3.08 5.66 -11.46
C LEU A 37 -4.45 4.99 -11.26
N ILE A 38 -4.49 3.65 -11.24
CA ILE A 38 -5.73 2.87 -11.10
C ILE A 38 -6.29 2.92 -9.68
N TYR A 39 -5.45 2.75 -8.65
CA TYR A 39 -5.89 2.53 -7.26
C TYR A 39 -5.73 3.74 -6.34
N SER A 40 -4.97 4.77 -6.72
CA SER A 40 -4.56 5.87 -5.82
C SER A 40 -4.42 7.19 -6.58
N LYS A 41 -5.55 7.71 -7.07
CA LYS A 41 -5.67 8.92 -7.91
C LYS A 41 -5.06 10.21 -7.33
N SER A 42 -4.68 10.21 -6.05
CA SER A 42 -4.06 11.36 -5.38
C SER A 42 -2.60 11.15 -5.00
N ASP A 43 -2.01 10.02 -5.37
CA ASP A 43 -0.60 9.73 -5.14
C ASP A 43 0.26 10.54 -6.11
N GLU A 44 1.41 10.96 -5.61
CA GLU A 44 2.32 11.84 -6.34
C GLU A 44 3.65 11.11 -6.54
N VAL A 45 4.21 11.23 -7.74
CA VAL A 45 5.46 10.57 -8.11
C VAL A 45 6.39 11.58 -8.78
N GLY A 46 7.65 11.59 -8.34
CA GLY A 46 8.78 12.24 -9.02
C GLY A 46 9.79 11.19 -9.49
N VAL A 47 10.57 11.54 -10.51
CA VAL A 47 11.60 10.66 -11.08
C VAL A 47 12.90 11.43 -11.20
N VAL A 48 13.96 10.87 -10.62
CA VAL A 48 15.34 11.36 -10.69
C VAL A 48 16.20 10.27 -11.30
N LEU A 49 16.96 10.64 -12.32
CA LEU A 49 17.91 9.77 -12.99
C LEU A 49 19.32 10.23 -12.59
N PHE A 50 20.20 9.29 -12.32
CA PHE A 50 21.61 9.58 -12.03
C PHE A 50 22.53 8.69 -12.85
N GLY A 51 23.71 9.22 -13.21
CA GLY A 51 24.58 8.65 -14.25
C GLY A 51 24.25 9.16 -15.67
N THR A 52 23.49 10.25 -15.78
CA THR A 52 23.11 10.88 -17.07
C THR A 52 24.28 11.63 -17.71
N GLU A 53 24.18 11.89 -19.02
CA GLU A 53 25.16 12.75 -19.71
C GLU A 53 25.09 14.20 -19.22
N GLY A 54 23.87 14.74 -19.13
CA GLY A 54 23.61 16.08 -18.61
C GLY A 54 23.32 16.12 -17.11
N THR A 55 23.27 17.34 -16.58
CA THR A 55 22.85 17.64 -15.21
C THR A 55 21.66 18.59 -15.27
N GLU A 56 20.52 18.16 -14.72
CA GLU A 56 19.33 19.01 -14.63
C GLU A 56 18.62 18.77 -13.30
N ASN A 57 19.04 19.49 -12.26
CA ASN A 57 18.39 19.50 -10.96
C ASN A 57 18.53 20.89 -10.32
N GLU A 58 17.60 21.24 -9.41
CA GLU A 58 17.58 22.57 -8.80
C GLU A 58 18.78 22.82 -7.87
N LEU A 59 19.24 21.80 -7.14
CA LEU A 59 20.38 21.94 -6.23
C LEU A 59 21.66 22.35 -6.96
N THR A 60 21.96 21.77 -8.13
CA THR A 60 23.12 22.19 -8.94
C THR A 60 23.05 23.67 -9.29
N ARG A 61 21.85 24.21 -9.56
CA ARG A 61 21.67 25.65 -9.89
C ARG A 61 21.84 26.56 -8.67
N GLU A 62 21.49 26.07 -7.48
CA GLU A 62 21.52 26.85 -6.23
C GLU A 62 22.88 26.85 -5.56
N VAL A 63 23.54 25.69 -5.47
CA VAL A 63 24.76 25.50 -4.67
C VAL A 63 25.94 24.89 -5.46
N GLY A 64 25.72 24.46 -6.71
CA GLY A 64 26.71 23.73 -7.49
C GLY A 64 26.89 22.26 -7.07
N GLY A 65 27.57 21.48 -7.90
CA GLY A 65 27.74 20.03 -7.69
C GLY A 65 26.52 19.20 -8.11
N TYR A 66 26.37 18.00 -7.56
CA TYR A 66 25.30 17.03 -7.93
C TYR A 66 25.25 16.74 -9.44
N ASP A 67 26.43 16.62 -10.06
CA ASP A 67 26.59 16.41 -11.50
C ASP A 67 26.06 15.04 -11.95
N HIS A 68 25.69 14.95 -13.23
CA HIS A 68 25.14 13.75 -13.87
C HIS A 68 23.84 13.25 -13.22
N ILE A 69 23.07 14.18 -12.67
CA ILE A 69 21.75 13.95 -12.08
C ILE A 69 20.72 14.83 -12.78
N THR A 70 19.70 14.18 -13.35
CA THR A 70 18.58 14.82 -14.07
C THR A 70 17.26 14.46 -13.42
N VAL A 71 16.48 15.47 -13.04
CA VAL A 71 15.09 15.33 -12.62
C VAL A 71 14.23 15.18 -13.87
N LEU A 72 13.99 13.92 -14.29
CA LEU A 72 13.13 13.61 -15.42
C LEU A 72 11.71 14.14 -15.21
N GLN A 73 11.21 14.07 -13.97
CA GLN A 73 9.90 14.62 -13.64
C GLN A 73 9.82 15.10 -12.19
N ASN A 74 9.38 16.35 -12.02
CA ASN A 74 9.01 16.91 -10.72
C ASN A 74 7.83 16.17 -10.07
N ILE A 75 7.74 16.24 -8.74
CA ILE A 75 6.67 15.56 -7.98
C ILE A 75 5.31 16.16 -8.35
N LYS A 76 4.51 15.36 -9.06
CA LYS A 76 3.12 15.65 -9.42
C LYS A 76 2.24 14.41 -9.30
N VAL A 77 0.93 14.61 -9.33
CA VAL A 77 -0.05 13.52 -9.37
C VAL A 77 0.21 12.66 -10.61
N VAL A 78 0.13 11.35 -10.44
CA VAL A 78 0.39 10.39 -11.52
C VAL A 78 -0.55 10.64 -12.70
N ASP A 79 0.02 10.72 -13.90
CA ASP A 79 -0.66 10.86 -15.17
C ASP A 79 -0.09 9.91 -16.23
N GLU A 80 -0.69 9.90 -17.42
CA GLU A 80 -0.24 9.09 -18.54
C GLU A 80 1.18 9.48 -19.02
N HIS A 81 1.51 10.78 -18.93
CA HIS A 81 2.84 11.26 -19.32
C HIS A 81 3.94 10.63 -18.48
N LEU A 82 3.74 10.49 -17.18
CA LEU A 82 4.71 9.82 -16.31
C LEU A 82 4.91 8.35 -16.69
N ILE A 83 3.85 7.63 -17.10
CA ILE A 83 3.96 6.23 -17.54
C ILE A 83 4.88 6.16 -18.75
N ARG A 84 4.63 6.98 -19.78
CA ARG A 84 5.47 7.04 -20.98
C ARG A 84 6.92 7.43 -20.65
N ALA A 85 7.12 8.33 -19.70
CA ALA A 85 8.46 8.77 -19.28
C ALA A 85 9.27 7.65 -18.61
N VAL A 86 8.63 6.75 -17.86
CA VAL A 86 9.33 5.62 -17.21
C VAL A 86 9.40 4.36 -18.06
N GLU A 87 8.64 4.27 -19.15
CA GLU A 87 8.72 3.17 -20.13
C GLU A 87 10.00 3.22 -20.99
N GLN A 88 10.60 4.40 -21.17
CA GLN A 88 11.79 4.60 -21.99
C GLN A 88 12.80 5.48 -21.26
N LEU A 89 13.56 4.86 -20.35
CA LEU A 89 14.58 5.58 -19.61
C LEU A 89 15.83 5.82 -20.49
N PRO A 90 16.41 7.03 -20.46
CA PRO A 90 17.63 7.30 -21.20
C PRO A 90 18.77 6.40 -20.72
N ARG A 91 19.69 6.07 -21.64
CA ARG A 91 20.91 5.33 -21.34
C ARG A 91 22.02 6.34 -21.06
N GLY A 92 22.33 6.52 -19.79
CA GLY A 92 23.36 7.44 -19.34
C GLY A 92 24.77 6.97 -19.69
N THR A 93 25.70 7.91 -19.76
CA THR A 93 27.11 7.69 -20.16
C THR A 93 28.07 7.81 -18.99
N HIS A 94 27.61 8.27 -17.82
CA HIS A 94 28.44 8.55 -16.65
C HIS A 94 28.10 7.62 -15.49
N ASN A 95 29.01 7.55 -14.53
CA ASN A 95 28.84 6.77 -13.32
C ASN A 95 28.07 7.60 -12.29
N GLY A 96 27.00 7.04 -11.75
CA GLY A 96 26.12 7.75 -10.83
C GLY A 96 26.55 7.61 -9.36
N ASP A 97 26.56 8.73 -8.64
CA ASP A 97 26.68 8.74 -7.17
C ASP A 97 25.27 8.67 -6.54
N PHE A 98 24.98 7.54 -5.88
CA PHE A 98 23.67 7.34 -5.26
C PHE A 98 23.44 8.24 -4.04
N LEU A 99 24.49 8.71 -3.35
CA LEU A 99 24.32 9.64 -2.22
C LEU A 99 23.84 11.00 -2.71
N ASP A 100 24.47 11.52 -3.77
CA ASP A 100 24.04 12.76 -4.42
C ASP A 100 22.59 12.63 -4.92
N ALA A 101 22.23 11.49 -5.54
CA ALA A 101 20.86 11.22 -5.98
C ALA A 101 19.85 11.19 -4.82
N VAL A 102 20.22 10.61 -3.68
CA VAL A 102 19.38 10.61 -2.46
C VAL A 102 19.19 12.03 -1.92
N ILE A 103 20.23 12.86 -1.94
CA ILE A 103 20.15 14.26 -1.50
C ILE A 103 19.23 15.07 -2.44
N VAL A 104 19.39 14.93 -3.76
CA VAL A 104 18.51 15.58 -4.75
C VAL A 104 17.05 15.15 -4.56
N GLY A 105 16.80 13.85 -4.39
CA GLY A 105 15.44 13.35 -4.12
C GLY A 105 14.86 13.83 -2.79
N MET A 106 15.70 13.98 -1.76
CA MET A 106 15.32 14.54 -0.47
C MET A 106 14.94 16.02 -0.60
N ASP A 107 15.71 16.82 -1.33
CA ASP A 107 15.42 18.24 -1.58
C ASP A 107 14.07 18.42 -2.29
N MET A 108 13.81 17.62 -3.35
CA MET A 108 12.51 17.64 -4.04
C MET A 108 11.34 17.39 -3.07
N LEU A 109 11.48 16.43 -2.15
CA LEU A 109 10.47 16.13 -1.14
C LEU A 109 10.33 17.26 -0.10
N ILE A 110 11.42 17.90 0.30
CA ILE A 110 11.42 19.03 1.25
C ILE A 110 10.72 20.22 0.60
N LYS A 111 11.12 20.64 -0.59
CA LYS A 111 10.54 21.79 -1.30
C LYS A 111 9.06 21.60 -1.61
N LYS A 112 8.65 20.40 -2.03
CA LYS A 112 7.25 20.12 -2.38
C LYS A 112 6.31 20.13 -1.18
N TYR A 113 6.74 19.57 -0.05
CA TYR A 113 5.84 19.28 1.07
C TYR A 113 6.07 20.18 2.28
N GLY A 114 7.22 20.82 2.39
CA GLY A 114 7.65 21.56 3.57
C GLY A 114 7.67 20.72 4.85
N GLU A 115 7.85 21.40 5.97
CA GLU A 115 7.92 20.80 7.31
C GLU A 115 6.54 20.41 7.87
N THR A 116 5.48 21.05 7.38
CA THR A 116 4.13 20.92 7.96
C THR A 116 3.34 19.73 7.40
N ASN A 117 3.70 19.22 6.21
CA ASN A 117 2.97 18.13 5.58
C ASN A 117 3.44 16.77 6.09
N LYS A 118 2.55 16.10 6.83
CA LYS A 118 2.74 14.77 7.43
C LYS A 118 2.33 13.60 6.52
N GLY A 119 2.23 13.84 5.20
CA GLY A 119 2.01 12.77 4.22
C GLY A 119 3.12 11.73 4.25
N LYS A 120 2.86 10.54 3.68
CA LYS A 120 3.92 9.52 3.55
C LYS A 120 4.88 9.96 2.45
N LYS A 121 6.16 10.10 2.77
CA LYS A 121 7.22 10.51 1.84
C LYS A 121 8.21 9.36 1.68
N ARG A 122 8.49 8.95 0.44
CA ARG A 122 9.31 7.76 0.16
C ARG A 122 10.28 8.01 -0.99
N LEU A 123 11.49 7.53 -0.83
CA LEU A 123 12.52 7.45 -1.85
C LEU A 123 12.69 5.98 -2.21
N CYS A 124 12.74 5.65 -3.50
CA CYS A 124 12.98 4.30 -3.99
C CYS A 124 14.22 4.31 -4.87
N LEU A 125 15.32 3.76 -4.37
CA LEU A 125 16.61 3.74 -5.05
C LEU A 125 16.80 2.43 -5.82
N PHE A 126 17.16 2.54 -7.10
CA PHE A 126 17.55 1.44 -7.97
C PHE A 126 18.99 1.66 -8.41
N THR A 127 19.90 0.77 -8.00
CA THR A 127 21.33 0.85 -8.35
C THR A 127 21.97 -0.52 -8.26
N ASN A 128 23.16 -0.70 -8.84
CA ASN A 128 24.02 -1.84 -8.55
C ASN A 128 25.07 -1.53 -7.46
N ALA A 129 25.15 -0.27 -7.02
CA ALA A 129 26.10 0.21 -6.01
C ALA A 129 27.57 -0.07 -6.37
N HIS A 130 27.92 -0.09 -7.67
CA HIS A 130 29.28 -0.43 -8.13
C HIS A 130 30.27 0.74 -8.06
N PHE A 131 29.78 1.97 -8.12
CA PHE A 131 30.64 3.14 -8.23
C PHE A 131 30.90 3.83 -6.89
N PRO A 132 32.10 4.39 -6.69
CA PRO A 132 32.42 5.07 -5.45
C PRO A 132 31.60 6.33 -5.29
N THR A 133 31.11 6.54 -4.08
CA THR A 133 30.48 7.78 -3.65
C THR A 133 31.54 8.85 -3.37
N LYS A 134 31.20 10.13 -3.57
CA LYS A 134 32.09 11.26 -3.26
C LYS A 134 32.40 11.27 -1.76
N ALA A 135 33.65 11.61 -1.42
CA ALA A 135 34.03 11.82 -0.03
C ALA A 135 33.45 13.15 0.48
N PRO A 136 32.95 13.21 1.72
CA PRO A 136 32.50 14.47 2.31
C PRO A 136 33.67 15.42 2.52
N GLN A 137 33.38 16.72 2.58
CA GLN A 137 34.40 17.75 2.90
C GLN A 137 34.91 17.60 4.34
N ASP A 138 34.04 17.22 5.28
CA ASP A 138 34.36 16.97 6.68
C ASP A 138 33.76 15.63 7.15
N GLY A 139 34.53 14.89 7.96
CA GLY A 139 34.10 13.63 8.58
C GLY A 139 34.21 12.40 7.66
N THR A 140 33.55 11.31 8.05
CA THR A 140 33.50 10.07 7.27
C THR A 140 32.23 9.99 6.42
N LYS A 141 32.23 9.15 5.37
CA LYS A 141 31.02 8.86 4.59
C LYS A 141 29.90 8.27 5.47
N GLU A 142 30.26 7.50 6.49
CA GLU A 142 29.30 6.98 7.47
C GLU A 142 28.63 8.13 8.23
N ASP A 143 29.39 9.13 8.70
CA ASP A 143 28.84 10.29 9.40
C ASP A 143 27.88 11.10 8.52
N GLN A 144 28.22 11.23 7.24
CA GLN A 144 27.36 11.87 6.23
C GLN A 144 26.05 11.09 6.08
N VAL A 145 26.12 9.77 5.90
CA VAL A 145 24.94 8.91 5.79
C VAL A 145 24.08 8.95 7.05
N ILE A 146 24.68 8.92 8.24
CA ILE A 146 23.98 9.03 9.52
C ILE A 146 23.26 10.37 9.61
N THR A 147 23.90 11.45 9.17
CA THR A 147 23.31 12.79 9.15
C THR A 147 22.13 12.87 8.19
N ILE A 148 22.28 12.38 6.95
CA ILE A 148 21.19 12.32 5.97
C ILE A 148 20.02 11.49 6.52
N ALA A 149 20.29 10.29 7.04
CA ALA A 149 19.26 9.41 7.61
C ALA A 149 18.51 10.07 8.79
N ARG A 150 19.20 10.85 9.62
CA ARG A 150 18.59 11.64 10.69
C ARG A 150 17.67 12.72 10.12
N HIS A 151 18.11 13.48 9.12
CA HIS A 151 17.27 14.48 8.44
C HIS A 151 16.03 13.85 7.80
N MET A 152 16.20 12.71 7.11
CA MET A 152 15.09 11.94 6.55
C MET A 152 14.07 11.56 7.61
N ASN A 153 14.50 11.09 8.78
CA ASN A 153 13.60 10.72 9.88
C ASN A 153 12.83 11.91 10.44
N THR A 154 13.50 13.06 10.66
CA THR A 154 12.86 14.29 11.11
C THR A 154 11.76 14.74 10.15
N GLN A 155 12.00 14.58 8.85
CA GLN A 155 11.05 14.94 7.79
C GLN A 155 10.03 13.83 7.45
N GLY A 156 10.05 12.70 8.17
CA GLY A 156 9.12 11.58 7.97
C GLY A 156 9.34 10.79 6.67
N MET A 157 10.54 10.85 6.10
CA MET A 157 10.92 10.18 4.85
C MET A 157 11.46 8.76 5.12
N ARG A 158 11.34 7.89 4.11
CA ARG A 158 11.79 6.49 4.13
C ARG A 158 12.52 6.16 2.83
N LEU A 159 13.64 5.44 2.89
CA LEU A 159 14.44 5.04 1.70
C LEU A 159 14.36 3.52 1.45
N GLU A 160 13.62 3.11 0.42
CA GLU A 160 13.63 1.71 -0.04
C GLU A 160 14.75 1.54 -1.07
N SER A 161 15.76 0.72 -0.78
CA SER A 161 16.93 0.50 -1.65
C SER A 161 16.86 -0.87 -2.30
N ILE A 162 16.93 -0.90 -3.63
CA ILE A 162 16.93 -2.11 -4.45
C ILE A 162 18.29 -2.18 -5.15
N VAL A 163 19.13 -3.07 -4.66
CA VAL A 163 20.50 -3.28 -5.15
C VAL A 163 20.51 -4.45 -6.11
N ILE A 164 20.86 -4.20 -7.37
CA ILE A 164 20.77 -5.16 -8.46
C ILE A 164 22.15 -5.75 -8.74
N ARG A 165 22.29 -7.04 -8.43
CA ARG A 165 23.52 -7.80 -8.59
C ARG A 165 23.26 -9.00 -9.49
N GLY A 166 22.93 -8.74 -10.76
CA GLY A 166 23.04 -9.77 -11.81
C GLY A 166 24.49 -10.07 -12.13
N GLY A 167 24.78 -10.95 -13.07
CA GLY A 167 26.13 -11.20 -13.64
C GLY A 167 26.77 -9.97 -14.33
N LEU A 168 26.46 -8.77 -13.85
CA LEU A 168 26.96 -7.43 -14.13
C LEU A 168 28.25 -7.14 -13.35
N THR A 169 28.81 -8.12 -12.63
CA THR A 169 30.04 -8.04 -11.82
C THR A 169 31.33 -7.92 -12.63
N GLY A 170 31.24 -7.61 -13.93
CA GLY A 170 32.42 -7.26 -14.72
C GLY A 170 33.07 -6.00 -14.15
N GLU A 171 34.30 -6.12 -13.68
CA GLU A 171 35.22 -5.02 -13.30
C GLU A 171 34.89 -4.19 -12.04
N ALA A 172 33.85 -4.52 -11.27
CA ALA A 172 33.56 -3.79 -10.04
C ALA A 172 34.55 -4.16 -8.91
N LYS A 173 35.18 -3.15 -8.29
CA LYS A 173 36.04 -3.37 -7.11
C LYS A 173 35.19 -3.81 -5.93
N LYS A 174 35.38 -5.05 -5.49
CA LYS A 174 34.66 -5.64 -4.34
C LYS A 174 34.66 -4.75 -3.10
N SER A 175 35.78 -4.08 -2.81
CA SER A 175 35.89 -3.15 -1.67
C SER A 175 34.89 -1.98 -1.75
N ILE A 176 34.64 -1.44 -2.95
CA ILE A 176 33.68 -0.34 -3.16
C ILE A 176 32.25 -0.84 -2.98
N MET A 177 31.97 -2.05 -3.48
CA MET A 177 30.66 -2.67 -3.32
C MET A 177 30.35 -2.96 -1.84
N ASP A 178 31.34 -3.47 -1.11
CA ASP A 178 31.22 -3.75 0.32
C ASP A 178 31.03 -2.45 1.13
N GLU A 179 31.77 -1.39 0.79
CA GLU A 179 31.61 -0.05 1.38
C GLU A 179 30.20 0.51 1.11
N ASN A 180 29.74 0.49 -0.14
CA ASN A 180 28.43 1.01 -0.50
C ASN A 180 27.28 0.21 0.12
N ASP A 181 27.40 -1.13 0.19
CA ASP A 181 26.43 -1.96 0.91
C ASP A 181 26.38 -1.61 2.39
N HIS A 182 27.54 -1.35 3.01
CA HIS A 182 27.60 -0.90 4.39
C HIS A 182 26.85 0.43 4.58
N LEU A 183 27.07 1.40 3.69
CA LEU A 183 26.36 2.69 3.72
C LEU A 183 24.84 2.50 3.54
N LEU A 184 24.40 1.65 2.61
CA LEU A 184 22.99 1.37 2.38
C LEU A 184 22.33 0.61 3.56
N ASP A 185 23.06 -0.27 4.24
CA ASP A 185 22.59 -0.94 5.45
C ASP A 185 22.40 0.05 6.62
N ILE A 186 23.30 1.02 6.77
CA ILE A 186 23.12 2.12 7.74
C ILE A 186 21.83 2.89 7.43
N PHE A 187 21.58 3.25 6.18
CA PHE A 187 20.32 3.90 5.77
C PHE A 187 19.10 3.04 6.12
N SER A 188 19.13 1.74 5.79
CA SER A 188 18.02 0.82 6.02
C SER A 188 17.67 0.73 7.50
N LYS A 189 18.67 0.54 8.37
CA LYS A 189 18.51 0.44 9.83
C LYS A 189 18.02 1.75 10.43
N ARG A 190 18.59 2.88 10.03
CA ARG A 190 18.26 4.20 10.62
C ARG A 190 16.94 4.74 10.13
N THR A 191 16.59 4.57 8.86
CA THR A 191 15.32 5.07 8.29
C THR A 191 14.15 4.09 8.42
N CYS A 192 14.35 2.94 9.09
CA CYS A 192 13.35 1.86 9.20
C CYS A 192 12.80 1.44 7.82
N ALA A 193 13.68 1.30 6.85
CA ALA A 193 13.32 1.04 5.46
C ALA A 193 13.99 -0.24 4.94
N LYS A 194 13.66 -0.65 3.71
CA LYS A 194 13.97 -1.99 3.18
C LYS A 194 15.18 -1.91 2.24
N LEU A 195 16.22 -2.69 2.53
CA LEU A 195 17.29 -3.02 1.58
C LEU A 195 16.99 -4.39 0.96
N VAL A 196 17.00 -4.47 -0.37
CA VAL A 196 16.76 -5.71 -1.11
C VAL A 196 17.88 -5.91 -2.12
N HIS A 197 18.60 -7.02 -2.00
CA HIS A 197 19.51 -7.48 -3.03
C HIS A 197 18.76 -8.37 -4.03
N VAL A 198 18.97 -8.12 -5.31
CA VAL A 198 18.27 -8.79 -6.39
C VAL A 198 19.30 -9.37 -7.35
N GLU A 199 19.36 -10.70 -7.43
CA GLU A 199 20.34 -11.40 -8.26
C GLU A 199 19.91 -11.53 -9.72
N THR A 200 18.60 -11.58 -9.98
CA THR A 200 18.09 -11.66 -11.35
C THR A 200 17.14 -10.51 -11.64
N PRO A 201 17.16 -9.93 -12.85
CA PRO A 201 16.21 -8.88 -13.21
C PRO A 201 14.74 -9.28 -13.02
N THR A 202 14.40 -10.57 -13.18
CA THR A 202 13.04 -11.08 -12.92
C THR A 202 12.63 -11.03 -11.45
N SER A 203 13.59 -11.14 -10.52
CA SER A 203 13.34 -11.02 -9.08
C SER A 203 13.00 -9.58 -8.65
N LEU A 204 13.24 -8.58 -9.51
CA LEU A 204 12.86 -7.18 -9.27
C LEU A 204 11.36 -7.00 -9.04
N LEU A 205 10.52 -7.78 -9.74
CA LEU A 205 9.06 -7.68 -9.62
C LEU A 205 8.56 -8.00 -8.21
N GLY A 206 9.30 -8.80 -7.44
CA GLY A 206 9.02 -9.08 -6.03
C GLY A 206 9.73 -8.14 -5.04
N ALA A 207 10.75 -7.41 -5.49
CA ALA A 207 11.57 -6.56 -4.64
C ALA A 207 10.79 -5.34 -4.11
N LEU A 208 9.96 -4.74 -4.97
CA LEU A 208 9.16 -3.56 -4.67
C LEU A 208 7.68 -3.89 -4.53
N LYS A 209 7.09 -3.48 -3.40
CA LYS A 209 5.64 -3.59 -3.21
C LYS A 209 4.94 -2.44 -3.92
N THR A 210 4.50 -2.68 -5.15
CA THR A 210 3.86 -1.67 -6.03
C THR A 210 2.53 -1.12 -5.49
N ARG A 211 1.85 -1.85 -4.60
CA ARG A 211 0.62 -1.38 -3.92
C ARG A 211 0.69 -1.64 -2.42
N LYS A 212 0.61 -0.59 -1.62
CA LYS A 212 0.59 -0.66 -0.15
C LYS A 212 -0.78 -0.24 0.38
N VAL A 213 -1.54 -1.21 0.89
CA VAL A 213 -2.80 -0.94 1.60
C VAL A 213 -2.48 -0.81 3.09
N SER A 214 -2.86 0.31 3.69
CA SER A 214 -2.73 0.47 5.15
C SER A 214 -3.75 -0.42 5.83
N PRO A 215 -3.36 -1.21 6.85
CA PRO A 215 -4.30 -2.08 7.54
C PRO A 215 -5.36 -1.23 8.25
N VAL A 216 -6.62 -1.58 8.07
CA VAL A 216 -7.76 -0.92 8.71
C VAL A 216 -8.36 -1.85 9.74
N THR A 217 -8.64 -1.31 10.93
CA THR A 217 -9.33 -2.06 11.98
C THR A 217 -10.77 -2.34 11.57
N ILE A 218 -11.19 -3.60 11.57
CA ILE A 218 -12.59 -3.99 11.38
C ILE A 218 -13.38 -3.90 12.69
N PHE A 219 -12.70 -4.02 13.83
CA PHE A 219 -13.29 -3.92 15.16
C PHE A 219 -12.30 -3.29 16.14
N ARG A 220 -12.84 -2.49 17.05
CA ARG A 220 -12.19 -1.99 18.25
C ARG A 220 -13.19 -2.12 19.39
N GLY A 221 -12.77 -2.76 20.47
CA GLY A 221 -13.62 -3.03 21.63
C GLY A 221 -13.04 -4.15 22.48
N ASP A 222 -13.90 -4.77 23.27
CA ASP A 222 -13.49 -5.79 24.22
C ASP A 222 -13.71 -7.21 23.64
N LEU A 223 -12.73 -8.08 23.82
CA LEU A 223 -12.85 -9.53 23.76
C LEU A 223 -13.37 -10.01 25.12
N GLU A 224 -14.61 -10.45 25.16
CA GLU A 224 -15.25 -10.95 26.38
C GLU A 224 -14.95 -12.44 26.53
N LEU A 225 -14.15 -12.79 27.54
CA LEU A 225 -13.88 -14.18 27.92
C LEU A 225 -14.92 -14.69 28.92
N SER A 226 -15.41 -13.79 29.78
CA SER A 226 -16.54 -14.00 30.68
C SER A 226 -17.23 -12.65 30.96
N PRO A 227 -18.43 -12.62 31.57
CA PRO A 227 -19.08 -11.36 31.93
C PRO A 227 -18.22 -10.43 32.81
N LYS A 228 -17.26 -10.99 33.56
CA LYS A 228 -16.35 -10.24 34.44
C LYS A 228 -14.96 -10.01 33.83
N MET A 229 -14.56 -10.78 32.81
CA MET A 229 -13.22 -10.73 32.23
C MET A 229 -13.26 -10.30 30.77
N LYS A 230 -12.77 -9.08 30.52
CA LYS A 230 -12.77 -8.41 29.22
C LYS A 230 -11.36 -7.91 28.87
N ILE A 231 -10.94 -8.12 27.63
CA ILE A 231 -9.61 -7.69 27.15
C ILE A 231 -9.79 -6.73 25.98
N LYS A 232 -9.19 -5.54 26.04
CA LYS A 232 -9.25 -4.57 24.93
C LYS A 232 -8.44 -5.03 23.73
N VAL A 233 -9.09 -5.20 22.58
CA VAL A 233 -8.49 -5.70 21.35
C VAL A 233 -8.91 -4.88 20.13
N TRP A 234 -7.99 -4.78 19.19
CA TRP A 234 -8.22 -4.27 17.84
C TRP A 234 -8.09 -5.43 16.86
N VAL A 235 -9.02 -5.52 15.92
CA VAL A 235 -9.05 -6.60 14.94
C VAL A 235 -8.79 -6.03 13.55
N TYR A 236 -7.87 -6.64 12.82
CA TYR A 236 -7.48 -6.26 11.47
C TYR A 236 -7.74 -7.41 10.49
N LYS A 237 -8.02 -7.09 9.23
CA LYS A 237 -8.01 -8.12 8.18
C LYS A 237 -6.56 -8.52 7.88
N LYS A 238 -6.26 -9.82 7.93
CA LYS A 238 -4.99 -10.38 7.47
C LYS A 238 -5.00 -10.59 5.96
N THR A 239 -6.10 -11.14 5.47
CA THR A 239 -6.33 -11.44 4.06
C THR A 239 -7.65 -10.83 3.63
N SER A 240 -7.73 -10.41 2.39
CA SER A 240 -8.96 -10.00 1.74
C SER A 240 -8.83 -10.25 0.26
N GLU A 241 -9.92 -10.67 -0.38
CA GLU A 241 -10.01 -10.69 -1.83
C GLU A 241 -9.75 -9.28 -2.39
N ASP A 242 -8.77 -9.17 -3.29
CA ASP A 242 -8.46 -7.91 -3.96
C ASP A 242 -9.27 -7.82 -5.25
N LYS A 243 -10.06 -6.76 -5.39
CA LYS A 243 -10.96 -6.56 -6.53
C LYS A 243 -10.50 -5.37 -7.34
N PHE A 244 -10.58 -5.51 -8.66
CA PHE A 244 -10.40 -4.37 -9.56
C PHE A 244 -11.48 -3.31 -9.30
N PRO A 245 -11.18 -2.01 -9.52
CA PRO A 245 -12.19 -0.98 -9.49
C PRO A 245 -13.30 -1.29 -10.49
N THR A 246 -14.55 -1.10 -10.08
CA THR A 246 -15.70 -1.37 -10.94
C THR A 246 -15.78 -0.33 -12.06
N LEU A 247 -15.95 -0.80 -13.30
CA LEU A 247 -16.20 0.07 -14.44
C LEU A 247 -17.59 0.70 -14.33
N LYS A 248 -17.68 2.01 -14.56
CA LYS A 248 -18.95 2.74 -14.66
C LYS A 248 -19.37 2.86 -16.13
N LYS A 249 -20.68 2.85 -16.39
CA LYS A 249 -21.22 3.15 -17.72
C LYS A 249 -20.93 4.62 -18.08
N TYR A 250 -20.51 4.85 -19.32
CA TYR A 250 -20.18 6.16 -19.87
C TYR A 250 -21.02 6.43 -21.14
N SER A 251 -21.40 7.68 -21.37
CA SER A 251 -22.17 8.10 -22.54
C SER A 251 -21.45 9.18 -23.34
N ASP A 252 -21.25 8.94 -24.63
CA ASP A 252 -20.67 9.89 -25.58
C ASP A 252 -21.67 10.96 -26.07
N LYS A 253 -22.92 10.93 -25.60
CA LYS A 253 -23.98 11.83 -26.08
C LYS A 253 -23.85 13.28 -25.59
N ALA A 254 -23.14 13.51 -24.49
CA ALA A 254 -22.86 14.87 -24.05
C ALA A 254 -21.64 15.42 -24.80
N ALA A 255 -21.68 16.70 -25.19
CA ALA A 255 -20.60 17.31 -25.95
C ALA A 255 -19.28 17.28 -25.13
N PRO A 256 -18.14 16.89 -25.71
CA PRO A 256 -16.85 16.84 -25.01
C PRO A 256 -16.38 18.18 -24.41
N THR A 257 -17.00 19.28 -24.84
CA THR A 257 -16.66 20.65 -24.46
C THR A 257 -17.39 21.15 -23.21
N ASP A 258 -18.41 20.44 -22.72
CA ASP A 258 -19.16 20.85 -21.53
C ASP A 258 -18.45 20.38 -20.24
N LYS A 259 -17.81 21.32 -19.55
CA LYS A 259 -17.07 21.08 -18.30
C LYS A 259 -17.96 20.59 -17.14
N PHE A 260 -19.29 20.69 -17.26
CA PHE A 260 -20.24 20.27 -16.24
C PHE A 260 -20.97 18.97 -16.58
N ALA A 261 -20.78 18.42 -17.79
CA ALA A 261 -21.37 17.15 -18.17
C ALA A 261 -20.74 16.00 -17.38
N THR A 262 -21.55 15.24 -16.63
CA THR A 262 -21.05 14.13 -15.82
C THR A 262 -20.78 12.86 -16.64
N HIS A 263 -21.31 12.78 -17.87
CA HIS A 263 -21.30 11.60 -18.75
C HIS A 263 -21.79 10.29 -18.08
N GLU A 264 -22.43 10.40 -16.91
CA GLU A 264 -22.92 9.26 -16.14
C GLU A 264 -24.24 8.76 -16.72
N VAL A 265 -24.31 7.46 -17.01
CA VAL A 265 -25.55 6.82 -17.46
C VAL A 265 -26.41 6.48 -16.25
N LYS A 266 -27.56 7.16 -16.12
CA LYS A 266 -28.61 6.78 -15.17
C LYS A 266 -29.48 5.69 -15.81
N VAL A 267 -29.75 4.63 -15.06
CA VAL A 267 -30.60 3.52 -15.49
C VAL A 267 -31.81 3.49 -14.56
N ASP A 268 -32.98 3.73 -15.13
CA ASP A 268 -34.25 3.61 -14.43
C ASP A 268 -34.93 2.30 -14.83
N PHE A 269 -35.48 1.60 -13.84
CA PHE A 269 -36.17 0.33 -14.04
C PHE A 269 -37.67 0.50 -13.84
N GLU A 270 -38.43 0.16 -14.89
CA GLU A 270 -39.88 0.05 -14.82
C GLU A 270 -40.29 -1.40 -14.57
N TYR A 271 -41.16 -1.61 -13.58
CA TYR A 271 -41.71 -2.92 -13.25
C TYR A 271 -43.15 -2.98 -13.77
N LYS A 272 -43.45 -4.01 -14.55
CA LYS A 272 -44.75 -4.20 -15.20
C LYS A 272 -45.46 -5.43 -14.62
N SER A 273 -46.79 -5.44 -14.70
CA SER A 273 -47.56 -6.62 -14.27
C SER A 273 -47.26 -7.82 -15.17
N ALA A 274 -47.24 -9.02 -14.58
CA ALA A 274 -47.09 -10.26 -15.35
C ALA A 274 -48.35 -10.60 -16.17
N GLU A 275 -49.52 -10.15 -15.71
CA GLU A 275 -50.81 -10.37 -16.38
C GLU A 275 -51.05 -9.35 -17.51
N ASP A 276 -50.49 -8.15 -17.37
CA ASP A 276 -50.61 -7.07 -18.34
C ASP A 276 -49.30 -6.27 -18.45
N LEU A 277 -48.58 -6.49 -19.54
CA LEU A 277 -47.29 -5.85 -19.83
C LEU A 277 -47.42 -4.35 -20.19
N SER A 278 -48.63 -3.83 -20.37
CA SER A 278 -48.87 -2.40 -20.58
C SER A 278 -48.95 -1.61 -19.27
N LYS A 279 -49.28 -2.29 -18.16
CA LYS A 279 -49.47 -1.66 -16.86
C LYS A 279 -48.18 -1.60 -16.04
N VAL A 280 -47.69 -0.38 -15.83
CA VAL A 280 -46.55 -0.12 -14.93
C VAL A 280 -47.03 -0.09 -13.48
N VAL A 281 -46.35 -0.85 -12.62
CA VAL A 281 -46.67 -0.94 -11.18
C VAL A 281 -45.82 0.08 -10.43
N PRO A 282 -46.41 1.07 -9.73
CA PRO A 282 -45.65 2.11 -9.03
C PRO A 282 -44.97 1.55 -7.75
N PRO A 283 -43.84 2.13 -7.28
CA PRO A 283 -43.06 1.61 -6.16
C PRO A 283 -43.86 1.39 -4.87
N GLU A 284 -44.87 2.21 -4.59
CA GLU A 284 -45.69 2.15 -3.36
C GLU A 284 -46.59 0.90 -3.33
N GLN A 285 -46.92 0.35 -4.50
CA GLN A 285 -47.72 -0.87 -4.64
C GLN A 285 -46.86 -2.14 -4.66
N ARG A 286 -45.54 -2.03 -4.54
CA ARG A 286 -44.62 -3.16 -4.61
C ARG A 286 -44.30 -3.67 -3.20
N ILE A 287 -44.52 -4.96 -2.97
CA ILE A 287 -44.08 -5.67 -1.77
C ILE A 287 -43.09 -6.77 -2.14
N LYS A 288 -42.10 -7.04 -1.28
CA LYS A 288 -41.16 -8.14 -1.51
C LYS A 288 -41.86 -9.46 -1.19
N GLY A 289 -41.91 -10.35 -2.18
CA GLY A 289 -42.35 -11.73 -2.01
C GLY A 289 -41.17 -12.65 -1.77
N TYR A 290 -41.26 -13.50 -0.74
CA TYR A 290 -40.30 -14.55 -0.44
C TYR A 290 -40.93 -15.90 -0.72
N ARG A 291 -40.21 -16.79 -1.40
CA ARG A 291 -40.70 -18.14 -1.65
C ARG A 291 -40.52 -19.01 -0.41
N TYR A 292 -41.59 -19.68 0.00
CA TYR A 292 -41.58 -20.69 1.05
C TYR A 292 -42.24 -21.97 0.50
N GLY A 293 -41.41 -22.88 0.00
CA GLY A 293 -41.87 -24.01 -0.81
C GLY A 293 -42.56 -23.52 -2.09
N PRO A 294 -43.79 -24.02 -2.41
CA PRO A 294 -44.53 -23.60 -3.59
C PRO A 294 -45.23 -22.23 -3.42
N GLN A 295 -45.34 -21.70 -2.20
CA GLN A 295 -46.06 -20.46 -1.91
C GLN A 295 -45.13 -19.24 -1.97
N VAL A 296 -45.68 -18.10 -2.38
CA VAL A 296 -45.02 -16.79 -2.29
C VAL A 296 -45.63 -16.02 -1.14
N ILE A 297 -44.84 -15.75 -0.11
CA ILE A 297 -45.26 -15.02 1.09
C ILE A 297 -44.83 -13.55 0.92
N PRO A 298 -45.77 -12.61 0.80
CA PRO A 298 -45.44 -11.19 0.80
C PRO A 298 -45.09 -10.74 2.22
N ILE A 299 -43.94 -10.06 2.39
CA ILE A 299 -43.55 -9.48 3.69
C ILE A 299 -43.15 -8.02 3.46
N SER A 300 -43.76 -7.12 4.21
CA SER A 300 -43.46 -5.69 4.12
C SER A 300 -42.07 -5.38 4.69
N SER A 301 -41.50 -4.23 4.32
CA SER A 301 -40.22 -3.78 4.87
C SER A 301 -40.29 -3.57 6.38
N ALA A 302 -41.42 -3.07 6.90
CA ALA A 302 -41.64 -2.82 8.33
C ALA A 302 -41.71 -4.13 9.13
N GLU A 303 -42.48 -5.11 8.67
CA GLU A 303 -42.56 -6.44 9.30
C GLU A 303 -41.19 -7.12 9.29
N TRP A 304 -40.50 -7.11 8.15
CA TRP A 304 -39.17 -7.70 8.03
C TRP A 304 -38.18 -7.06 9.01
N ASP A 305 -38.25 -5.74 9.18
CA ASP A 305 -37.38 -5.00 10.09
C ASP A 305 -37.70 -5.22 11.57
N ALA A 306 -38.94 -5.59 11.90
CA ALA A 306 -39.35 -5.99 13.24
C ALA A 306 -38.87 -7.40 13.58
N VAL A 307 -38.99 -8.36 12.66
CA VAL A 307 -38.66 -9.78 12.91
C VAL A 307 -37.20 -10.13 12.68
N LYS A 308 -36.44 -9.31 11.94
CA LYS A 308 -35.02 -9.60 11.66
C LYS A 308 -34.22 -9.67 12.96
N PHE A 309 -33.37 -10.69 13.05
CA PHE A 309 -32.37 -10.80 14.11
C PHE A 309 -31.38 -9.63 14.05
N LYS A 310 -31.21 -8.91 15.16
CA LYS A 310 -30.34 -7.74 15.29
C LYS A 310 -29.20 -8.04 16.27
N PRO A 311 -28.05 -8.54 15.82
CA PRO A 311 -26.96 -8.86 16.73
C PRO A 311 -26.23 -7.59 17.19
N GLU A 312 -25.83 -7.59 18.46
CA GLU A 312 -25.01 -6.53 19.05
C GLU A 312 -23.54 -6.67 18.67
N LYS A 313 -22.90 -5.53 18.37
CA LYS A 313 -21.46 -5.44 18.13
C LYS A 313 -20.69 -5.97 19.34
N SER A 314 -20.02 -7.11 19.17
CA SER A 314 -19.30 -7.77 20.26
C SER A 314 -18.35 -8.85 19.73
N VAL A 315 -17.29 -9.13 20.50
CA VAL A 315 -16.46 -10.32 20.35
C VAL A 315 -16.54 -11.09 21.66
N LYS A 316 -17.12 -12.30 21.62
CA LYS A 316 -17.35 -13.13 22.80
C LYS A 316 -16.76 -14.51 22.61
N LEU A 317 -16.04 -15.01 23.61
CA LEU A 317 -15.60 -16.41 23.65
C LEU A 317 -16.82 -17.32 23.86
N LEU A 318 -16.97 -18.33 23.02
CA LEU A 318 -17.96 -19.40 23.19
C LEU A 318 -17.35 -20.59 23.93
N GLY A 319 -16.09 -20.91 23.66
CA GLY A 319 -15.38 -21.98 24.35
C GLY A 319 -14.02 -22.27 23.72
N PHE A 320 -13.31 -23.26 24.27
CA PHE A 320 -12.07 -23.78 23.71
C PHE A 320 -12.30 -25.18 23.15
N SER A 321 -11.67 -25.48 22.03
CA SER A 321 -11.65 -26.81 21.42
C SER A 321 -10.20 -27.23 21.15
N ASP A 322 -9.96 -28.51 20.93
CA ASP A 322 -8.66 -28.98 20.47
C ASP A 322 -8.45 -28.59 19.01
N ALA A 323 -7.22 -28.20 18.66
CA ALA A 323 -6.93 -27.69 17.31
C ALA A 323 -7.25 -28.71 16.20
N GLN A 324 -7.17 -30.01 16.50
CA GLN A 324 -7.48 -31.11 15.58
C GLN A 324 -8.95 -31.16 15.18
N ASN A 325 -9.86 -30.66 16.02
CA ASN A 325 -11.30 -30.63 15.73
C ASN A 325 -11.65 -29.62 14.62
N ILE A 326 -10.73 -28.72 14.28
CA ILE A 326 -10.96 -27.65 13.31
C ILE A 326 -10.09 -27.87 12.09
N MET A 327 -10.67 -28.58 11.13
CA MET A 327 -10.00 -28.86 9.87
C MET A 327 -10.02 -27.63 8.95
N ARG A 328 -8.95 -27.49 8.16
CA ARG A 328 -8.76 -26.33 7.27
C ARG A 328 -9.89 -26.11 6.27
N HIS A 329 -10.54 -27.18 5.82
CA HIS A 329 -11.65 -27.11 4.86
C HIS A 329 -12.96 -26.58 5.48
N TYR A 330 -13.04 -26.40 6.81
CA TYR A 330 -14.17 -25.74 7.47
C TYR A 330 -14.11 -24.21 7.39
N TYR A 331 -12.99 -23.63 6.94
CA TYR A 331 -12.85 -22.18 6.87
C TYR A 331 -13.67 -21.57 5.73
N MET A 332 -14.53 -20.61 6.06
CA MET A 332 -15.48 -20.03 5.10
C MET A 332 -15.17 -18.58 4.67
N LYS A 333 -14.35 -17.84 5.43
CA LYS A 333 -14.19 -16.38 5.27
C LYS A 333 -12.73 -15.94 5.40
N ASP A 334 -12.53 -14.64 5.15
CA ASP A 334 -11.26 -13.92 5.33
C ASP A 334 -10.65 -14.17 6.73
N VAL A 335 -9.32 -14.22 6.78
CA VAL A 335 -8.56 -14.34 8.02
C VAL A 335 -8.42 -12.97 8.68
N ASN A 336 -8.66 -12.91 9.99
CA ASN A 336 -8.50 -11.71 10.81
C ASN A 336 -7.38 -11.90 11.84
N VAL A 337 -6.77 -10.81 12.28
CA VAL A 337 -5.75 -10.80 13.34
C VAL A 337 -6.26 -9.97 14.51
N PHE A 338 -6.23 -10.56 15.70
CA PHE A 338 -6.51 -9.89 16.96
C PHE A 338 -5.19 -9.36 17.53
N ILE A 339 -5.14 -8.06 17.77
CA ILE A 339 -4.00 -7.36 18.38
C ILE A 339 -4.51 -6.69 19.66
N PRO A 340 -3.76 -6.73 20.77
CA PRO A 340 -4.13 -5.97 21.97
C PRO A 340 -4.20 -4.47 21.65
N GLU A 341 -5.03 -3.72 22.36
CA GLU A 341 -5.08 -2.27 22.20
C GLU A 341 -3.68 -1.64 22.32
N PRO A 342 -3.19 -0.91 21.30
CA PRO A 342 -1.86 -0.29 21.33
C PRO A 342 -1.72 0.68 22.51
N GLY A 343 -0.63 0.54 23.27
CA GLY A 343 -0.38 1.35 24.47
C GLY A 343 -1.00 0.79 25.76
N ASN A 344 -1.83 -0.25 25.70
CA ASN A 344 -2.45 -0.86 26.87
C ASN A 344 -1.64 -2.08 27.36
N THR A 345 -0.72 -1.87 28.30
CA THR A 345 0.17 -2.93 28.82
C THR A 345 -0.59 -4.12 29.40
N ARG A 346 -1.72 -3.88 30.09
CA ARG A 346 -2.55 -4.96 30.66
C ARG A 346 -3.16 -5.84 29.56
N ALA A 347 -3.70 -5.22 28.50
CA ALA A 347 -4.23 -5.96 27.36
C ALA A 347 -3.13 -6.72 26.61
N ILE A 348 -1.95 -6.13 26.44
CA ILE A 348 -0.80 -6.77 25.80
C ILE A 348 -0.39 -8.05 26.54
N LEU A 349 -0.25 -7.97 27.86
CA LEU A 349 0.07 -9.12 28.70
C LEU A 349 -1.03 -10.19 28.64
N ALA A 350 -2.30 -9.79 28.73
CA ALA A 350 -3.42 -10.73 28.74
C ALA A 350 -3.56 -11.49 27.40
N VAL A 351 -3.48 -10.80 26.26
CA VAL A 351 -3.51 -11.45 24.94
C VAL A 351 -2.29 -12.36 24.75
N SER A 352 -1.11 -11.93 25.18
CA SER A 352 0.11 -12.74 25.08
C SER A 352 0.02 -14.01 25.91
N ALA A 353 -0.46 -13.92 27.16
CA ALA A 353 -0.66 -15.07 28.03
C ALA A 353 -1.69 -16.05 27.45
N LEU A 354 -2.82 -15.54 26.95
CA LEU A 354 -3.85 -16.36 26.33
C LEU A 354 -3.33 -17.09 25.07
N ALA A 355 -2.62 -16.38 24.19
CA ALA A 355 -2.07 -16.96 22.97
C ALA A 355 -1.02 -18.06 23.26
N ARG A 356 -0.13 -17.83 24.24
CA ARG A 356 0.85 -18.84 24.66
C ARG A 356 0.17 -20.06 25.27
N ALA A 357 -0.78 -19.86 26.20
CA ALA A 357 -1.49 -20.96 26.83
C ALA A 357 -2.28 -21.82 25.83
N MET A 358 -2.91 -21.20 24.81
CA MET A 358 -3.58 -21.92 23.73
C MET A 358 -2.59 -22.74 22.89
N LYS A 359 -1.44 -22.15 22.55
CA LYS A 359 -0.38 -22.85 21.81
C LYS A 359 0.17 -24.04 22.59
N ASP A 360 0.50 -23.84 23.85
CA ASP A 360 1.10 -24.87 24.72
C ASP A 360 0.14 -26.05 24.93
N LYS A 361 -1.17 -25.78 25.02
CA LYS A 361 -2.20 -26.81 25.16
C LYS A 361 -2.75 -27.34 23.82
N ASN A 362 -2.24 -26.87 22.68
CA ASN A 362 -2.76 -27.18 21.34
C ASN A 362 -4.29 -26.99 21.21
N LYS A 363 -4.80 -25.91 21.82
CA LYS A 363 -6.21 -25.53 21.81
C LYS A 363 -6.45 -24.29 20.96
N VAL A 364 -7.69 -24.15 20.52
CA VAL A 364 -8.21 -23.02 19.74
C VAL A 364 -9.44 -22.44 20.43
N ALA A 365 -9.67 -21.14 20.27
CA ALA A 365 -10.76 -20.43 20.92
C ALA A 365 -11.89 -20.17 19.92
N ILE A 366 -13.06 -20.78 20.14
CA ILE A 366 -14.24 -20.47 19.31
C ILE A 366 -14.82 -19.14 19.77
N VAL A 367 -14.82 -18.15 18.89
CA VAL A 367 -15.30 -16.80 19.17
C VAL A 367 -16.49 -16.44 18.29
N ARG A 368 -17.49 -15.79 18.91
CA ARG A 368 -18.59 -15.10 18.24
C ARG A 368 -18.18 -13.67 17.96
N CYS A 369 -18.23 -13.25 16.71
CA CYS A 369 -17.79 -11.94 16.24
C CYS A 369 -18.88 -11.20 15.48
N VAL A 370 -19.16 -9.98 15.93
CA VAL A 370 -20.02 -8.99 15.27
C VAL A 370 -19.24 -7.68 15.22
N TRP A 371 -18.76 -7.31 14.04
CA TRP A 371 -17.74 -6.27 13.90
C TRP A 371 -18.32 -4.85 14.00
N ARG A 372 -19.55 -4.67 13.51
CA ARG A 372 -20.22 -3.36 13.41
C ARG A 372 -21.62 -3.41 14.00
N GLN A 373 -22.09 -2.28 14.51
CA GLN A 373 -23.48 -2.13 14.94
C GLN A 373 -24.40 -2.24 13.71
N GLY A 374 -25.47 -3.02 13.82
CA GLY A 374 -26.40 -3.23 12.70
C GLY A 374 -25.91 -4.21 11.62
N GLN A 375 -24.77 -4.89 11.84
CA GLN A 375 -24.36 -6.01 11.00
C GLN A 375 -25.40 -7.13 11.12
N ALA A 376 -25.96 -7.63 10.01
CA ALA A 376 -26.99 -8.68 10.06
C ALA A 376 -26.41 -10.07 10.37
N SER A 377 -25.16 -10.33 9.98
CA SER A 377 -24.51 -11.62 10.14
C SER A 377 -23.69 -11.72 11.42
N VAL A 378 -23.72 -12.89 12.04
CA VAL A 378 -22.79 -13.27 13.10
C VAL A 378 -21.72 -14.17 12.50
N ILE A 379 -20.46 -13.86 12.79
CA ILE A 379 -19.34 -14.69 12.36
C ILE A 379 -18.90 -15.52 13.56
N VAL A 380 -18.67 -16.81 13.35
CA VAL A 380 -18.12 -17.70 14.35
C VAL A 380 -16.87 -18.35 13.75
N GLY A 381 -15.78 -18.36 14.51
CA GLY A 381 -14.53 -18.93 14.05
C GLY A 381 -13.54 -19.17 15.19
N PRO A 382 -12.48 -19.94 14.93
CA PRO A 382 -11.41 -20.22 15.88
C PRO A 382 -10.37 -19.09 16.04
#